data_AF-A0A2R6I0N4-F1
#
_entry.id   AF-A0A2R6I0N4-F1
#
_cell.length_a   1.000
_cell.length_b   1.000
_cell.length_c   1.000
_cell.angle_alpha   90.00
_cell.angle_beta   90.00
_cell.angle_gamma   90.00
#
_symmetry.space_group_name_H-M   'P 1'
#
loop_
_entity.id
_entity.type
_entity.pdbx_description
1 polymer ?
#
loop_
_entity_poly.entity_id
_entity_poly.type
_entity_poly.pdbx_seq_one_letter_code
_entity_poly.pdbx_strand_id
1 'polypeptide(L)'
;MSHDPPAPATSSTPQSDRIAAAYRYVRGLAATHLERPISIEIKTWEDGEVLIRAYHGYGPWTPGGDRLKALLRYHSAEPTVRGALLDVDGETGEETLIFETPIAPAGGDGRTPGDA
;
A
#
# COMPACT_ATOMS: atom_id res chain seq x y z
N MET A 1 -28.26 -40.36 2.45
CA MET A 1 -28.16 -39.06 1.77
C MET A 1 -27.32 -38.16 2.66
N SER A 2 -26.02 -38.01 2.39
CA SER A 2 -25.16 -37.10 3.14
C SER A 2 -25.47 -35.68 2.69
N HIS A 3 -25.93 -34.85 3.62
CA HIS A 3 -26.11 -33.42 3.38
C HIS A 3 -24.78 -32.74 3.73
N ASP A 4 -24.00 -32.43 2.70
CA ASP A 4 -22.80 -31.62 2.86
C ASP A 4 -23.26 -30.21 3.27
N PRO A 5 -22.80 -29.65 4.40
CA PRO A 5 -23.21 -28.30 4.80
C PRO A 5 -22.75 -27.31 3.73
N PRO A 6 -23.57 -26.29 3.38
CA PRO A 6 -23.14 -25.28 2.42
C PRO A 6 -21.87 -24.60 2.96
N ALA A 7 -20.85 -24.52 2.10
CA ALA A 7 -19.64 -23.76 2.40
C ALA A 7 -20.04 -22.34 2.86
N PRO A 8 -19.36 -21.75 3.87
CA PRO A 8 -19.73 -20.43 4.35
C PRO A 8 -19.63 -19.43 3.20
N ALA A 9 -20.77 -18.81 2.85
CA ALA A 9 -20.77 -17.69 1.94
C ALA A 9 -19.96 -16.57 2.61
N THR A 10 -18.76 -16.32 2.11
CA THR A 10 -17.97 -15.15 2.50
C THR A 10 -18.59 -13.95 1.81
N SER A 11 -19.66 -13.41 2.39
CA SER A 11 -20.22 -12.15 1.94
C SER A 11 -19.17 -11.06 2.14
N SER A 12 -18.50 -10.66 1.06
CA SER A 12 -17.62 -9.49 1.08
C SER A 12 -18.48 -8.26 1.35
N THR A 13 -18.04 -7.40 2.25
CA THR A 13 -18.70 -6.12 2.50
C THR A 13 -18.20 -5.09 1.48
N PRO A 14 -18.98 -4.04 1.16
CA PRO A 14 -18.53 -2.97 0.26
C PRO A 14 -17.19 -2.33 0.68
N GLN A 15 -16.90 -2.29 1.99
CA GLN A 15 -15.63 -1.79 2.52
C GLN A 15 -14.46 -2.75 2.23
N SER A 16 -14.67 -4.05 2.42
CA SER A 16 -13.67 -5.08 2.09
C SER A 16 -13.30 -5.06 0.61
N ASP A 17 -14.29 -4.85 -0.27
CA ASP A 17 -14.07 -4.77 -1.71
C ASP A 17 -13.26 -3.53 -2.11
N ARG A 18 -13.55 -2.37 -1.49
CA ARG A 18 -12.78 -1.13 -1.70
C ARG A 18 -11.33 -1.28 -1.25
N ILE A 19 -11.09 -1.86 -0.07
CA ILE A 19 -9.73 -2.12 0.43
C ILE A 19 -9.00 -3.07 -0.53
N ALA A 20 -9.67 -4.13 -0.99
CA ALA A 20 -9.09 -5.10 -1.92
C ALA A 20 -8.74 -4.45 -3.28
N ALA A 21 -9.59 -3.56 -3.80
CA ALA A 21 -9.33 -2.81 -5.02
C ALA A 21 -8.12 -1.87 -4.87
N ALA A 22 -8.08 -1.06 -3.81
CA ALA A 22 -6.95 -0.18 -3.50
C ALA A 22 -5.64 -0.97 -3.31
N TYR A 23 -5.70 -2.11 -2.61
CA TYR A 23 -4.55 -2.99 -2.43
C TYR A 23 -4.01 -3.52 -3.76
N ARG A 24 -4.88 -4.04 -4.64
CA ARG A 24 -4.47 -4.54 -5.96
C ARG A 24 -3.83 -3.44 -6.79
N TYR A 25 -4.40 -2.24 -6.77
CA TYR A 25 -3.88 -1.07 -7.48
C TYR A 25 -2.47 -0.69 -6.98
N VAL A 26 -2.30 -0.48 -5.68
CA VAL A 26 -1.00 -0.12 -5.09
C VAL A 26 0.02 -1.23 -5.29
N ARG A 27 -0.37 -2.50 -5.17
CA ARG A 27 0.51 -3.65 -5.45
C ARG A 27 1.00 -3.66 -6.90
N GLY A 28 0.15 -3.32 -7.86
CA GLY A 28 0.52 -3.22 -9.28
C GLY A 28 1.55 -2.13 -9.52
N LEU A 29 1.33 -0.93 -8.96
CA LEU A 29 2.30 0.16 -9.01
C LEU A 29 3.61 -0.21 -8.33
N ALA A 30 3.55 -0.79 -7.12
CA ALA A 30 4.72 -1.18 -6.37
C ALA A 30 5.58 -2.21 -7.14
N ALA A 31 4.95 -3.16 -7.82
CA ALA A 31 5.67 -4.14 -8.64
C ALA A 31 6.43 -3.51 -9.84
N THR A 32 6.03 -2.31 -10.26
CA THR A 32 6.65 -1.56 -11.37
C THR A 32 7.71 -0.57 -10.89
N HIS A 33 7.46 0.07 -9.74
CA HIS A 33 8.25 1.22 -9.28
C HIS A 33 9.21 0.90 -8.13
N LEU A 34 9.07 -0.23 -7.44
CA LEU A 34 9.91 -0.60 -6.30
C LEU A 34 10.73 -1.86 -6.59
N GLU A 35 11.95 -1.87 -6.05
CA GLU A 35 12.77 -3.07 -6.02
C GLU A 35 12.20 -4.12 -5.06
N ARG A 36 12.59 -5.38 -5.29
CA ARG A 36 12.19 -6.52 -4.45
C ARG A 36 13.21 -6.73 -3.32
N PRO A 37 12.80 -7.21 -2.13
CA PRO A 37 11.43 -7.51 -1.72
C PRO A 37 10.61 -6.24 -1.40
N ILE A 38 9.28 -6.35 -1.57
CA ILE A 38 8.33 -5.27 -1.27
C ILE A 38 7.48 -5.66 -0.06
N SER A 39 7.41 -4.79 0.92
CA SER A 39 6.50 -4.88 2.05
C SER A 39 5.27 -4.01 1.82
N ILE A 40 4.10 -4.45 2.26
CA ILE A 40 2.85 -3.68 2.19
C ILE A 40 2.24 -3.57 3.58
N GLU A 41 1.95 -2.35 4.00
CA GLU A 41 1.21 -2.01 5.21
C GLU A 41 -0.15 -1.43 4.81
N ILE A 42 -1.21 -1.87 5.51
CA ILE A 42 -2.57 -1.37 5.35
C ILE A 42 -3.03 -0.86 6.71
N LYS A 43 -3.49 0.39 6.75
CA LYS A 43 -4.15 1.00 7.92
C LYS A 43 -5.55 1.41 7.54
N THR A 44 -6.46 1.25 8.49
CA THR A 44 -7.87 1.63 8.35
C THR A 44 -8.30 2.41 9.59
N TRP A 45 -9.20 3.36 9.41
CA TRP A 45 -9.80 4.14 10.49
C TRP A 45 -11.30 3.88 10.63
N GLU A 46 -11.88 4.32 11.75
CA GLU A 46 -13.31 4.10 12.09
C GLU A 46 -14.27 4.75 11.10
N ASP A 47 -13.85 5.85 10.46
CA ASP A 47 -14.58 6.54 9.40
C ASP A 47 -14.55 5.81 8.05
N GLY A 48 -13.86 4.67 7.98
CA GLY A 48 -13.72 3.85 6.79
C GLY A 48 -12.60 4.30 5.86
N GLU A 49 -11.78 5.27 6.24
CA GLU A 49 -10.60 5.65 5.47
C GLU A 49 -9.54 4.55 5.48
N VAL A 50 -8.73 4.53 4.41
CA VAL A 50 -7.72 3.50 4.16
C VAL A 50 -6.42 4.14 3.69
N LEU A 51 -5.32 3.75 4.32
CA LEU A 51 -3.97 4.07 3.92
C LEU A 51 -3.26 2.78 3.53
N ILE A 52 -2.69 2.76 2.33
CA ILE A 52 -1.85 1.65 1.88
C ILE A 52 -0.45 2.18 1.59
N ARG A 53 0.55 1.56 2.22
CA ARG A 53 1.96 1.89 2.06
C ARG A 53 2.68 0.66 1.52
N ALA A 54 3.19 0.72 0.30
CA ALA A 54 4.08 -0.29 -0.25
C ALA A 54 5.50 0.25 -0.24
N TYR A 55 6.48 -0.50 0.28
CA TYR A 55 7.84 0.02 0.41
C TYR A 55 8.91 -1.04 0.25
N HIS A 56 10.10 -0.55 -0.13
CA HIS A 56 11.35 -1.29 -0.14
C HIS A 56 12.37 -0.53 0.71
N GLY A 57 13.02 -1.22 1.65
CA GLY A 57 14.12 -0.66 2.43
C GLY A 57 15.46 -0.98 1.77
N TYR A 58 16.30 0.02 1.61
CA TYR A 58 17.66 -0.11 1.10
C TYR A 58 18.68 -0.13 2.22
N GLY A 59 19.81 -0.78 1.93
CA GLY A 59 20.95 -0.90 2.84
C GLY A 59 20.99 -2.23 3.61
N PRO A 60 22.14 -2.58 4.19
CA PRO A 60 22.24 -3.74 5.06
C PRO A 60 21.31 -3.54 6.26
N TRP A 61 20.57 -4.57 6.64
CA TRP A 61 19.86 -4.53 7.91
C TRP A 61 20.88 -4.54 9.05
N THR A 62 20.98 -3.43 9.77
CA THR A 62 21.76 -3.29 10.99
C THR A 62 20.83 -2.85 12.12
N PRO A 63 20.85 -3.53 13.28
CA PRO A 63 20.14 -3.04 14.46
C PRO A 63 20.60 -1.62 14.78
N GLY A 64 19.67 -0.67 14.87
CA GLY A 64 19.99 0.73 15.18
C GLY A 64 20.60 1.54 14.02
N GLY A 65 20.75 0.98 12.82
CA GLY A 65 21.32 1.70 11.68
C GLY A 65 20.28 2.42 10.85
N ASP A 66 20.61 3.66 10.45
CA ASP A 66 19.79 4.44 9.52
C ASP A 66 19.66 3.72 8.19
N ARG A 67 18.47 3.81 7.60
CA ARG A 67 18.15 3.15 6.34
C ARG A 67 17.28 4.01 5.45
N LEU A 68 17.58 3.96 4.16
CA LEU A 68 16.72 4.58 3.16
C LEU A 68 15.53 3.68 2.87
N LYS A 69 14.38 4.28 2.61
CA LYS A 69 13.15 3.57 2.26
C LYS A 69 12.45 4.25 1.09
N ALA A 70 12.34 3.54 -0.04
CA ALA A 70 11.42 3.94 -1.11
C ALA A 70 10.01 3.46 -0.77
N LEU A 71 9.04 4.34 -0.95
CA LEU A 71 7.66 4.17 -0.54
C LEU A 71 6.71 4.59 -1.67
N LEU A 72 5.64 3.83 -1.87
CA LEU A 72 4.41 4.28 -2.50
C LEU A 72 3.31 4.38 -1.45
N ARG A 73 2.60 5.50 -1.42
CA ARG A 73 1.54 5.81 -0.45
C ARG A 73 0.23 6.13 -1.18
N TYR A 74 -0.83 5.43 -0.82
CA TYR A 74 -2.22 5.71 -1.22
C TYR A 74 -3.03 6.06 0.02
N HIS A 75 -3.90 7.06 -0.08
CA HIS A 75 -4.87 7.39 0.94
C HIS A 75 -6.26 7.53 0.33
N SER A 76 -7.31 6.96 0.93
CA SER A 76 -8.66 7.01 0.34
C SER A 76 -9.24 8.43 0.24
N ALA A 77 -8.86 9.34 1.14
CA ALA A 77 -9.28 10.75 1.07
C ALA A 77 -8.62 11.52 -0.09
N GLU A 78 -7.46 11.06 -0.54
CA GLU A 78 -6.70 11.66 -1.64
C GLU A 78 -6.29 10.53 -2.61
N PRO A 79 -7.13 10.19 -3.62
CA PRO A 79 -6.97 8.99 -4.44
C PRO A 79 -5.79 9.06 -5.43
N THR A 80 -4.75 9.83 -5.12
CA THR A 80 -3.48 9.89 -5.83
C THR A 80 -2.44 9.05 -5.08
N VAL A 81 -1.68 8.24 -5.81
CA VAL A 81 -0.54 7.53 -5.22
C VAL A 81 0.67 8.43 -5.27
N ARG A 82 1.35 8.60 -4.14
CA ARG A 82 2.60 9.35 -4.05
C ARG A 82 3.78 8.40 -3.84
N GLY A 83 4.84 8.62 -4.60
CA GLY A 83 6.13 7.99 -4.40
C GLY A 83 7.00 8.87 -3.52
N ALA A 84 7.67 8.29 -2.55
CA ALA A 84 8.55 9.01 -1.63
C ALA A 84 9.83 8.25 -1.35
N LEU A 85 10.91 9.00 -1.08
CA LEU A 85 12.12 8.48 -0.47
C LEU A 85 12.20 9.02 0.96
N LEU A 86 12.36 8.11 1.91
CA LEU A 86 12.44 8.42 3.34
C LEU A 86 13.81 8.01 3.85
N ASP A 87 14.37 8.83 4.73
CA ASP A 87 15.36 8.37 5.70
C ASP A 87 14.61 7.78 6.90
N VAL A 88 15.13 6.70 7.47
CA VAL A 88 14.52 6.04 8.62
C VAL A 88 15.57 5.86 9.68
N ASP A 89 15.39 6.57 10.80
CA ASP A 89 16.25 6.46 11.97
C ASP A 89 16.20 5.02 12.50
N GLY A 90 17.38 4.41 12.62
CA GLY A 90 17.50 2.99 12.96
C GLY A 90 17.09 2.64 14.38
N GLU A 91 17.16 3.59 15.31
CA GLU A 91 16.93 3.39 16.75
C GLU A 91 15.46 3.63 17.13
N THR A 92 14.88 4.70 16.61
CA THR A 92 13.53 5.19 16.93
C THR A 92 12.49 4.77 15.89
N GLY A 93 12.93 4.47 14.66
CA GLY A 93 12.05 4.25 13.52
C GLY A 93 11.41 5.53 12.97
N GLU A 94 11.86 6.70 13.41
CA GLU A 94 11.40 7.98 12.88
C GLU A 94 11.67 8.09 11.38
N GLU A 95 10.70 8.58 10.62
CA GLU A 95 10.77 8.69 9.17
C GLU A 95 10.92 10.15 8.76
N THR A 96 12.03 10.50 8.12
CA THR A 96 12.26 11.83 7.55
C THR A 96 12.04 11.80 6.04
N LEU A 97 11.19 12.69 5.53
CA LEU A 97 10.94 12.81 4.10
C LEU A 97 12.12 13.49 3.39
N ILE A 98 12.75 12.77 2.45
CA ILE A 98 13.80 13.33 1.58
C ILE A 98 13.19 13.88 0.30
N PHE A 99 12.28 13.13 -0.32
CA PHE A 99 11.70 13.45 -1.62
C PHE A 99 10.29 12.87 -1.75
N GLU A 100 9.38 13.58 -2.42
CA GLU A 100 8.04 13.09 -2.76
C GLU A 100 7.65 13.51 -4.19
N THR A 101 6.93 12.65 -4.90
CA THR A 101 6.38 12.92 -6.22
C THR A 101 5.06 12.16 -6.45
N PRO A 102 4.08 12.71 -7.20
CA PRO A 102 2.92 11.93 -7.62
C PRO A 102 3.32 10.83 -8.60
N ILE A 103 2.70 9.66 -8.49
CA ILE A 103 2.91 8.52 -9.39
C ILE A 103 1.71 8.42 -10.31
N ALA A 104 1.99 8.44 -11.61
CA ALA A 104 0.96 8.22 -12.62
C ALA A 104 0.43 6.78 -12.52
N PRO A 105 -0.87 6.55 -12.77
CA PRO A 105 -1.41 5.20 -12.86
C PRO A 105 -0.65 4.40 -13.93
N ALA A 106 -0.32 3.14 -13.62
CA ALA A 106 0.32 2.25 -14.58
C ALA A 106 -0.68 1.84 -15.66
N GLY A 107 -0.47 2.34 -16.88
CA GLY A 107 -1.28 2.01 -18.06
C GLY A 107 -2.41 3.01 -18.33
N GLY A 108 -2.24 3.77 -19.41
CA GLY A 108 -3.21 4.08 -20.47
C GLY A 108 -4.67 4.51 -20.26
N ASP A 109 -5.30 4.40 -19.10
CA ASP A 109 -6.75 4.64 -18.99
C ASP A 109 -7.19 5.50 -17.79
N GLY A 110 -6.24 5.99 -16.98
CA GLY A 110 -6.47 7.11 -16.06
C GLY A 110 -7.51 6.88 -14.97
N ARG A 111 -8.02 5.66 -14.79
CA ARG A 111 -9.03 5.35 -13.77
C ARG A 111 -8.37 5.21 -12.41
N THR A 112 -8.87 5.99 -11.47
CA THR A 112 -8.58 5.83 -10.05
C THR A 112 -9.56 4.83 -9.42
N PRO A 113 -9.22 4.20 -8.28
CA PRO A 113 -10.10 3.24 -7.61
C PRO A 113 -11.49 3.78 -7.17
N GLY A 114 -11.75 5.08 -7.33
CA GLY A 114 -13.03 5.73 -7.04
C GLY A 114 -13.98 5.90 -8.25
N ASP A 115 -13.58 5.47 -9.45
CA ASP A 115 -14.37 5.63 -10.69
C ASP A 115 -15.30 4.44 -11.00
N ALA A 116 -15.48 3.51 -10.06
CA ALA A 116 -16.28 2.28 -10.21
C ALA A 116 -17.46 2.21 -9.23
#